data_AF-X1IDE1-F1
#
_entry.id   AF-X1IDE1-F1
#
_cell.length_a   1.000
_cell.length_b   1.000
_cell.length_c   1.000
_cell.angle_alpha   90.00
_cell.angle_beta   90.00
_cell.angle_gamma   90.00
#
_symmetry.space_group_name_H-M   'P 1'
#
loop_
_entity.id
_entity.type
_entity.pdbx_description
1 polymer ?
#
loop_
_entity_poly.entity_id
_entity_poly.type
_entity_poly.pdbx_seq_one_letter_code
_entity_poly.pdbx_strand_id
1 'polypeptide(L)'
;EQNGNAAWAVNEISNSLLGKIGGILAILGVVAAPITSGDTAFRSARLIVADFLKIKQVKIQNRLAVSIPLFILGYLLTQIDFSIVWRYFAWSNQTLATIVLWAIAVYLIREKKFYWIALIPAVFMTAVTSTYVLIAPEGFQIPKEFGYPIGIMLAVAALLLFYYMTIIKQKTLRTT
;
A
#
# COMPACT_ATOMS: atom_id res chain seq x y z
N GLU A 1 9.43 -0.93 -28.66
CA GLU A 1 8.97 -0.41 -27.36
C GLU A 1 7.92 -1.36 -26.80
N GLN A 2 8.25 -2.15 -25.78
CA GLN A 2 7.36 -3.13 -25.18
C GLN A 2 6.87 -2.59 -23.83
N ASN A 3 5.67 -2.01 -23.85
CA ASN A 3 5.01 -1.43 -22.69
C ASN A 3 4.74 -2.52 -21.65
N GLY A 4 5.31 -2.36 -20.46
CA GLY A 4 5.24 -3.28 -19.30
C GLY A 4 3.85 -3.45 -18.70
N ASN A 5 2.89 -3.86 -19.52
CA ASN A 5 1.52 -4.09 -19.14
C ASN A 5 1.38 -5.56 -18.71
N ALA A 6 1.01 -5.81 -17.46
CA ALA A 6 0.88 -7.17 -16.91
C ALA A 6 -0.06 -8.06 -17.74
N ALA A 7 -1.06 -7.46 -18.38
CA ALA A 7 -1.98 -8.15 -19.28
C ALA A 7 -1.31 -8.69 -20.56
N TRP A 8 -0.30 -7.99 -21.09
CA TRP A 8 0.46 -8.46 -22.27
C TRP A 8 1.34 -9.66 -21.92
N ALA A 9 2.06 -9.60 -20.79
CA ALA A 9 2.89 -10.71 -20.32
C ALA A 9 2.06 -11.99 -20.10
N VAL A 10 0.86 -11.86 -19.51
CA VAL A 10 -0.04 -13.00 -19.32
C VAL A 10 -0.55 -13.55 -20.66
N ASN A 11 -0.90 -12.68 -21.61
CA ASN A 11 -1.37 -13.10 -22.93
C ASN A 11 -0.29 -13.88 -23.71
N GLU A 12 0.95 -13.38 -23.71
CA GLU A 12 2.09 -14.01 -24.39
C GLU A 12 2.45 -15.36 -23.74
N ILE A 13 2.49 -15.42 -22.41
CA ILE A 13 2.80 -16.64 -21.65
C ILE A 13 1.69 -17.70 -21.82
N SER A 14 0.41 -17.31 -21.79
CA SER A 14 -0.70 -18.25 -21.96
C SER A 14 -0.83 -18.78 -23.39
N ASN A 15 -0.56 -17.96 -24.41
CA ASN A 15 -0.61 -18.42 -25.80
C ASN A 15 0.62 -19.27 -26.17
N SER A 16 1.80 -18.99 -25.62
CA SER A 16 3.03 -19.76 -25.90
C SER A 16 3.09 -21.12 -25.18
N LEU A 17 2.59 -21.22 -23.94
CA LEU A 17 2.73 -22.45 -23.12
C LEU A 17 1.50 -23.35 -23.07
N LEU A 18 0.30 -22.80 -23.30
CA LEU A 18 -0.95 -23.39 -22.80
C LEU A 18 -2.01 -23.64 -23.90
N GLY A 19 -1.75 -23.20 -25.14
CA GLY A 19 -2.61 -23.43 -26.31
C GLY A 19 -4.01 -22.82 -26.21
N LYS A 20 -4.92 -23.18 -27.13
CA LYS A 20 -6.27 -22.57 -27.24
C LYS A 20 -7.14 -22.69 -25.98
N ILE A 21 -7.01 -23.78 -25.21
CA ILE A 21 -7.81 -23.99 -23.98
C ILE A 21 -7.29 -23.11 -22.84
N GLY A 22 -5.97 -22.98 -22.70
CA GLY A 22 -5.39 -22.11 -21.68
C GLY A 22 -5.54 -20.62 -21.98
N GLY A 23 -5.64 -20.22 -23.26
CA GLY A 23 -6.02 -18.86 -23.65
C GLY A 23 -7.43 -18.46 -23.18
N ILE A 24 -8.41 -19.36 -23.26
CA ILE A 24 -9.78 -19.12 -22.78
C ILE A 24 -9.80 -18.97 -21.24
N LEU A 25 -9.11 -19.87 -20.53
CA LEU A 25 -9.00 -19.80 -19.07
C LEU A 25 -8.24 -18.54 -18.61
N ALA A 26 -7.21 -18.12 -19.35
CA ALA A 26 -6.48 -16.89 -19.08
C ALA A 26 -7.35 -15.66 -19.26
N ILE A 27 -8.17 -15.59 -20.30
CA ILE A 27 -9.11 -14.47 -20.51
C ILE A 27 -10.14 -14.43 -19.37
N LEU A 28 -10.71 -15.57 -18.98
CA LEU A 28 -11.66 -15.62 -17.86
C LEU A 28 -11.01 -15.15 -16.54
N GLY A 29 -9.79 -15.59 -16.25
CA GLY A 29 -9.05 -15.15 -15.06
C GLY A 29 -8.67 -13.67 -15.09
N VAL A 30 -8.14 -13.20 -16.22
CA VAL A 30 -7.67 -11.82 -16.41
C VAL A 30 -8.83 -10.83 -16.47
N VAL A 31 -10.01 -11.23 -16.91
CA VAL A 31 -11.17 -10.33 -17.02
C VAL A 31 -12.08 -10.42 -15.81
N ALA A 32 -12.43 -11.63 -15.33
CA ALA A 32 -13.41 -11.78 -14.25
C ALA A 32 -12.86 -11.40 -12.87
N ALA A 33 -11.59 -11.72 -12.59
CA ALA A 33 -11.01 -11.44 -11.27
C ALA A 33 -10.85 -9.94 -11.00
N PRO A 34 -10.41 -9.09 -11.96
CA PRO A 34 -10.38 -7.65 -11.75
C PRO A 34 -11.76 -7.01 -11.62
N ILE A 35 -12.79 -7.52 -12.30
CA ILE A 35 -14.17 -6.99 -12.16
C ILE A 35 -14.68 -7.23 -10.74
N THR A 36 -14.61 -8.48 -10.27
CA THR A 36 -15.10 -8.85 -8.93
C THR A 36 -14.29 -8.20 -7.79
N SER A 37 -12.97 -8.14 -7.95
CA SER A 37 -12.08 -7.44 -7.01
C SER A 37 -12.31 -5.92 -7.04
N GLY A 38 -12.55 -5.36 -8.22
CA GLY A 38 -12.86 -3.95 -8.44
C GLY A 38 -14.16 -3.54 -7.79
N ASP A 39 -15.25 -4.29 -7.99
CA ASP A 39 -16.54 -4.03 -7.34
C ASP A 39 -16.43 -4.10 -5.81
N THR A 40 -15.64 -5.07 -5.31
CA THR A 40 -15.33 -5.19 -3.89
C THR A 40 -14.53 -3.98 -3.39
N ALA A 41 -13.57 -3.48 -4.18
CA ALA A 41 -12.77 -2.30 -3.86
C ALA A 41 -13.61 -1.01 -3.84
N PHE A 42 -14.45 -0.77 -4.85
CA PHE A 42 -15.36 0.39 -4.90
C PHE A 42 -16.35 0.38 -3.74
N ARG A 43 -16.86 -0.79 -3.37
CA ARG A 43 -17.73 -0.94 -2.21
C ARG A 43 -16.99 -0.58 -0.92
N SER A 44 -15.78 -1.10 -0.71
CA SER A 44 -14.97 -0.81 0.47
C SER A 44 -14.57 0.66 0.54
N ALA A 45 -14.14 1.24 -0.58
CA ALA A 45 -13.77 2.64 -0.68
C ALA A 45 -14.95 3.56 -0.34
N ARG A 46 -16.18 3.25 -0.83
CA ARG A 46 -17.37 4.00 -0.45
C ARG A 46 -17.64 3.97 1.05
N LEU A 47 -17.49 2.82 1.70
CA LEU A 47 -17.70 2.71 3.15
C LEU A 47 -16.65 3.51 3.92
N ILE A 48 -15.38 3.41 3.53
CA ILE A 48 -14.28 4.18 4.13
C ILE A 48 -14.55 5.68 4.01
N VAL A 49 -14.89 6.17 2.82
CA VAL A 49 -15.20 7.60 2.59
C VAL A 49 -16.43 8.03 3.39
N ALA A 50 -17.46 7.20 3.45
CA ALA A 50 -18.65 7.48 4.24
C ALA A 50 -18.36 7.61 5.74
N ASP A 51 -17.48 6.75 6.26
CA ASP A 51 -17.06 6.78 7.67
C ASP A 51 -16.23 8.02 7.97
N PHE A 52 -15.29 8.40 7.08
CA PHE A 52 -14.52 9.64 7.20
C PHE A 52 -15.42 10.88 7.17
N LEU A 53 -16.42 10.92 6.29
CA LEU A 53 -17.38 12.02 6.18
C LEU A 53 -18.53 11.94 7.18
N LYS A 54 -18.59 10.88 8.01
CA LYS A 54 -19.68 10.58 8.95
C LYS A 54 -21.08 10.56 8.31
N ILE A 55 -21.18 10.15 7.05
CA ILE A 55 -22.43 10.08 6.28
C ILE A 55 -23.08 8.71 6.49
N LYS A 56 -24.26 8.69 7.11
CA LYS A 56 -25.04 7.46 7.28
C LYS A 56 -25.45 6.87 5.92
N GLN A 57 -25.01 5.65 5.63
CA GLN A 57 -25.24 4.92 4.36
C GLN A 57 -26.62 4.22 4.26
N VAL A 58 -27.58 4.59 5.11
CA VAL A 58 -28.91 3.96 5.19
C VAL A 58 -29.77 4.32 3.97
N LYS A 59 -29.80 5.60 3.58
CA LYS A 59 -30.60 6.08 2.44
C LYS A 59 -29.85 5.91 1.12
N ILE A 60 -30.55 5.51 0.06
CA ILE A 60 -29.97 5.33 -1.28
C ILE A 60 -29.34 6.62 -1.84
N GLN A 61 -29.94 7.78 -1.55
CA GLN A 61 -29.41 9.09 -1.95
C GLN A 61 -28.01 9.35 -1.38
N ASN A 62 -27.78 9.01 -0.10
CA ASN A 62 -26.48 9.16 0.54
C ASN A 62 -25.44 8.18 -0.01
N ARG A 63 -25.89 7.02 -0.53
CA ARG A 63 -25.01 6.06 -1.20
C ARG A 63 -24.53 6.64 -2.53
N LEU A 64 -25.45 7.17 -3.33
CA LEU A 64 -25.14 7.79 -4.63
C LEU A 64 -24.25 9.03 -4.49
N ALA A 65 -24.48 9.85 -3.46
CA ALA A 65 -23.66 11.04 -3.19
C ALA A 65 -22.17 10.71 -2.96
N VAL A 66 -21.85 9.52 -2.45
CA VAL A 66 -20.46 9.05 -2.27
C VAL A 66 -19.99 8.22 -3.48
N SER A 67 -20.85 7.35 -4.00
CA SER A 67 -20.50 6.48 -5.14
C SER A 67 -20.22 7.26 -6.42
N ILE A 68 -21.03 8.26 -6.77
CA ILE A 68 -20.91 8.97 -8.05
C ILE A 68 -19.55 9.68 -8.15
N PRO A 69 -19.11 10.50 -7.17
CA PRO A 69 -17.77 11.06 -7.19
C PRO A 69 -16.68 9.99 -7.23
N LEU A 70 -16.84 8.89 -6.49
CA LEU A 70 -15.87 7.79 -6.47
C LEU A 70 -15.74 7.11 -7.84
N PHE A 71 -16.84 6.89 -8.55
CA PHE A 71 -16.84 6.34 -9.92
C PHE A 71 -16.23 7.32 -10.92
N ILE A 72 -16.50 8.61 -10.80
CA ILE A 72 -15.88 9.64 -11.65
C ILE A 72 -14.36 9.60 -11.45
N LEU A 73 -13.87 9.60 -10.21
CA LEU A 73 -12.44 9.47 -9.93
C LEU A 73 -11.86 8.15 -10.46
N GLY A 74 -12.59 7.05 -10.27
CA GLY A 74 -12.22 5.74 -10.81
C GLY A 74 -12.08 5.74 -12.34
N TYR A 75 -13.01 6.39 -13.05
CA TYR A 75 -12.94 6.57 -14.49
C TYR A 75 -11.77 7.47 -14.92
N LEU A 76 -11.50 8.55 -14.18
CA LEU A 76 -10.33 9.38 -14.48
C LEU A 76 -9.02 8.61 -14.28
N LEU A 77 -8.95 7.72 -13.29
CA LEU A 77 -7.80 6.84 -13.09
C LEU A 77 -7.57 5.88 -14.26
N THR A 78 -8.61 5.46 -15.00
CA THR A 78 -8.41 4.60 -16.18
C THR A 78 -7.81 5.34 -17.38
N GLN A 79 -7.84 6.68 -17.36
CA GLN A 79 -7.18 7.51 -18.38
C GLN A 79 -5.69 7.75 -18.08
N ILE A 80 -5.22 7.37 -16.89
CA ILE A 80 -3.81 7.49 -16.49
C ILE A 80 -3.03 6.25 -16.94
N ASP A 81 -1.76 6.44 -17.31
CA ASP A 81 -0.86 5.33 -17.62
C ASP A 81 -0.81 4.32 -16.46
N PHE A 82 -1.08 3.05 -16.79
CA PHE A 82 -1.09 1.96 -15.82
C PHE A 82 0.22 1.86 -15.03
N SER A 83 1.35 2.20 -15.64
CA SER A 83 2.67 2.21 -15.00
C SER A 83 2.75 3.21 -13.85
N ILE A 84 2.08 4.35 -13.98
CA ILE A 84 2.00 5.36 -12.92
C ILE A 84 1.10 4.82 -11.79
N VAL A 85 -0.09 4.33 -12.13
CA VAL A 85 -1.03 3.77 -11.14
C VAL A 85 -0.39 2.62 -10.35
N TRP A 86 0.27 1.70 -11.05
CA TRP A 86 0.97 0.57 -10.45
C TRP A 86 2.09 1.02 -9.50
N ARG A 87 2.83 2.07 -9.89
CA ARG A 87 3.87 2.66 -9.05
C ARG A 87 3.30 3.25 -7.77
N TYR A 88 2.20 3.99 -7.85
CA TYR A 88 1.48 4.51 -6.68
C TYR A 88 0.96 3.40 -5.77
N PHE A 89 0.39 2.35 -6.35
CA PHE A 89 -0.04 1.17 -5.62
C PHE A 89 1.11 0.50 -4.87
N ALA A 90 2.26 0.30 -5.54
CA ALA A 90 3.42 -0.37 -4.96
C ALA A 90 3.96 0.35 -3.72
N TRP A 91 4.24 1.66 -3.80
CA TRP A 91 4.82 2.39 -2.66
C TRP A 91 3.81 2.63 -1.54
N SER A 92 2.53 2.83 -1.87
CA SER A 92 1.45 2.93 -0.87
C SER A 92 1.36 1.65 -0.03
N ASN A 93 1.42 0.47 -0.67
CA ASN A 93 1.41 -0.81 0.02
C ASN A 93 2.66 -1.02 0.89
N GLN A 94 3.84 -0.64 0.41
CA GLN A 94 5.06 -0.72 1.21
C GLN A 94 4.98 0.19 2.45
N THR A 95 4.40 1.39 2.30
CA THR A 95 4.20 2.35 3.40
C THR A 95 3.22 1.80 4.43
N LEU A 96 2.09 1.25 3.96
CA LEU A 96 1.11 0.59 4.84
C LEU A 96 1.73 -0.58 5.60
N ALA A 97 2.48 -1.44 4.91
CA ALA A 97 3.20 -2.55 5.54
C ALA A 97 4.18 -2.06 6.60
N THR A 98 4.89 -0.96 6.35
CA THR A 98 5.81 -0.34 7.30
C THR A 98 5.09 0.10 8.59
N ILE A 99 3.95 0.80 8.46
CA ILE A 99 3.15 1.25 9.61
C ILE A 99 2.63 0.07 10.41
N VAL A 100 2.13 -0.97 9.72
CA VAL A 100 1.61 -2.17 10.36
C VAL A 100 2.72 -2.94 11.09
N LEU A 101 3.92 -3.05 10.51
CA LEU A 101 5.08 -3.67 11.17
C LEU A 101 5.47 -2.94 12.45
N TRP A 102 5.46 -1.61 12.45
CA TRP A 102 5.67 -0.82 13.67
C TRP A 102 4.57 -1.05 14.71
N ALA A 103 3.31 -1.10 14.30
CA ALA A 103 2.19 -1.41 15.19
C ALA A 103 2.33 -2.81 15.82
N ILE A 104 2.71 -3.82 15.02
CA ILE A 104 2.99 -5.18 15.49
C ILE A 104 4.18 -5.19 16.46
N ALA A 105 5.26 -4.46 16.16
CA ALA A 105 6.42 -4.37 17.04
C ALA A 105 6.03 -3.80 18.42
N VAL A 106 5.22 -2.72 18.47
CA VAL A 106 4.69 -2.17 19.73
C VAL A 106 3.82 -3.19 20.46
N TYR A 107 2.94 -3.89 19.73
CA TYR A 107 2.07 -4.91 20.31
C TYR A 107 2.88 -6.06 20.94
N LEU A 108 3.88 -6.61 20.23
CA LEU A 108 4.72 -7.70 20.72
C LEU A 108 5.52 -7.31 21.96
N ILE A 109 5.99 -6.06 22.06
CA ILE A 109 6.65 -5.56 23.28
C ILE A 109 5.68 -5.55 24.46
N ARG A 110 4.45 -5.06 24.26
CA ARG A 110 3.43 -5.01 25.33
C ARG A 110 3.09 -6.39 25.84
N GLU A 111 3.00 -7.37 24.94
CA GLU A 111 2.76 -8.78 25.26
C GLU A 111 4.01 -9.53 25.76
N LYS A 112 5.17 -8.85 25.90
CA LYS A 112 6.46 -9.44 26.30
C LYS A 112 6.90 -10.61 25.41
N LYS A 113 6.52 -10.59 24.12
CA LYS A 113 6.89 -11.58 23.11
C LYS A 113 8.12 -11.12 22.33
N PHE A 114 8.68 -12.02 21.51
CA PHE A 114 9.84 -11.72 20.67
C PHE A 114 9.50 -10.68 19.59
N TYR A 115 9.70 -9.40 19.90
CA TYR A 115 9.35 -8.26 19.03
C TYR A 115 10.33 -8.00 17.89
N TRP A 116 11.55 -8.54 17.98
CA TRP A 116 12.60 -8.39 16.97
C TRP A 116 12.16 -8.86 15.58
N ILE A 117 11.28 -9.87 15.51
CA ILE A 117 10.72 -10.39 14.26
C ILE A 117 9.97 -9.33 13.46
N ALA A 118 9.32 -8.37 14.12
CA ALA A 118 8.61 -7.27 13.47
C ALA A 118 9.49 -6.01 13.39
N LEU A 119 10.33 -5.78 14.41
CA LEU A 119 11.17 -4.59 14.49
C LEU A 119 12.23 -4.51 13.39
N ILE A 120 12.93 -5.61 13.10
CA ILE A 120 13.99 -5.62 12.07
C ILE A 120 13.39 -5.30 10.69
N PRO A 121 12.32 -5.98 10.23
CA PRO A 121 11.64 -5.59 9.00
C PRO A 121 11.05 -4.19 9.04
N ALA A 122 10.52 -3.71 10.18
CA ALA A 122 9.96 -2.35 10.28
C ALA A 122 11.01 -1.27 10.00
N VAL A 123 12.19 -1.38 10.61
CA VAL A 123 13.29 -0.42 10.44
C VAL A 123 13.80 -0.46 8.99
N PHE A 124 14.01 -1.65 8.43
CA PHE A 124 14.43 -1.81 7.05
C PHE A 124 13.41 -1.21 6.07
N MET A 125 12.13 -1.54 6.24
CA MET A 125 11.05 -1.03 5.40
C MET A 125 10.91 0.49 5.53
N THR A 126 11.18 1.07 6.70
CA THR A 126 11.23 2.53 6.89
C THR A 126 12.33 3.16 6.05
N ALA A 127 13.52 2.54 6.00
CA ALA A 127 14.61 3.03 5.14
C ALA A 127 14.24 2.94 3.66
N VAL A 128 13.69 1.81 3.21
CA VAL A 128 13.32 1.58 1.81
C VAL A 128 12.22 2.54 1.36
N THR A 129 11.13 2.64 2.12
CA THR A 129 9.99 3.50 1.78
C THR A 129 10.36 4.99 1.82
N SER A 130 11.11 5.43 2.83
CA SER A 130 11.55 6.82 2.92
C SER A 130 12.50 7.18 1.76
N THR A 131 13.47 6.32 1.48
CA THR A 131 14.39 6.51 0.34
C THR A 131 13.64 6.60 -0.98
N TYR A 132 12.65 5.71 -1.17
CA TYR A 132 11.83 5.72 -2.37
C TYR A 132 11.08 7.04 -2.53
N VAL A 133 10.40 7.51 -1.48
CA VAL A 133 9.66 8.79 -1.52
C VAL A 133 10.59 9.98 -1.76
N LEU A 134 11.84 9.94 -1.28
CA LEU A 134 12.82 11.02 -1.48
C LEU A 134 13.35 11.05 -2.92
N ILE A 135 13.66 9.90 -3.50
CA ILE A 135 14.37 9.80 -4.79
C ILE A 135 13.40 9.72 -5.98
N ALA A 136 12.23 9.13 -5.81
CA ALA A 136 11.32 8.85 -6.91
C ALA A 136 10.90 10.12 -7.67
N PRO A 137 10.69 10.05 -8.99
CA PRO A 137 10.31 11.21 -9.80
C PRO A 137 8.93 11.75 -9.41
N GLU A 138 8.03 10.92 -8.89
CA GLU A 138 6.76 11.37 -8.33
C GLU A 138 6.84 11.87 -6.87
N GLY A 139 8.01 11.71 -6.23
CA GLY A 139 8.28 12.12 -4.85
C GLY A 139 9.01 13.46 -4.78
N PHE A 140 10.02 13.55 -3.91
CA PHE A 140 10.80 14.78 -3.73
C PHE A 140 11.92 15.00 -4.77
N GLN A 141 12.17 14.02 -5.64
CA GLN A 141 13.19 14.08 -6.71
C GLN A 141 14.61 14.44 -6.22
N ILE A 142 14.94 14.07 -4.98
CA ILE A 142 16.25 14.36 -4.38
C ILE A 142 17.31 13.45 -5.04
N PRO A 143 18.51 13.98 -5.35
CA PRO A 143 19.60 13.16 -5.88
C PRO A 143 19.91 11.97 -4.96
N LYS A 144 20.23 10.82 -5.56
CA LYS A 144 20.49 9.56 -4.85
C LYS A 144 21.55 9.69 -3.75
N GLU A 145 22.54 10.54 -3.99
CA GLU A 145 23.63 10.86 -3.06
C GLU A 145 23.12 11.37 -1.71
N PHE A 146 22.00 12.12 -1.71
CA PHE A 146 21.35 12.60 -0.50
C PHE A 146 20.16 11.73 -0.08
N GLY A 147 19.44 11.14 -1.03
CA GLY A 147 18.24 10.34 -0.75
C GLY A 147 18.53 9.09 0.10
N TYR A 148 19.61 8.35 -0.20
CA TYR A 148 19.99 7.17 0.58
C TYR A 148 20.38 7.49 2.03
N PRO A 149 21.31 8.43 2.32
CA PRO A 149 21.68 8.74 3.70
C PRO A 149 20.52 9.32 4.50
N ILE A 150 19.65 10.14 3.89
CA ILE A 150 18.45 10.67 4.58
C ILE A 150 17.48 9.53 4.91
N GLY A 151 17.24 8.59 3.99
CA GLY A 151 16.38 7.43 4.24
C GLY A 151 16.89 6.56 5.40
N ILE A 152 18.21 6.33 5.47
CA ILE A 152 18.84 5.62 6.60
C ILE A 152 18.69 6.42 7.89
N MET A 153 18.93 7.74 7.86
CA MET A 153 18.78 8.61 9.02
C MET A 153 17.35 8.56 9.58
N LEU A 154 16.34 8.56 8.71
CA LEU A 154 14.93 8.44 9.11
C LEU A 154 14.63 7.08 9.76
N ALA A 155 15.19 5.99 9.25
CA ALA A 155 15.03 4.66 9.85
C ALA A 155 15.68 4.58 11.24
N VAL A 156 16.87 5.15 11.40
CA VAL A 156 17.56 5.25 12.72
C VAL A 156 16.74 6.13 13.67
N ALA A 157 16.24 7.27 13.21
CA ALA A 157 15.40 8.15 14.02
C ALA A 157 14.12 7.45 14.48
N ALA A 158 13.45 6.71 13.59
CA ALA A 158 12.27 5.91 13.93
C ALA A 158 12.58 4.83 14.97
N LEU A 159 13.72 4.15 14.86
CA LEU A 159 14.18 3.16 15.84
C LEU A 159 14.46 3.80 17.21
N LEU A 160 15.15 4.94 17.25
CA LEU A 160 15.42 5.68 18.48
C LEU A 160 14.13 6.16 19.15
N LEU A 161 13.19 6.69 18.36
CA LEU A 161 11.88 7.12 18.83
C LEU A 161 11.09 5.94 19.41
N PHE A 162 11.09 4.80 18.73
CA PHE A 162 10.47 3.58 19.23
C PHE A 162 11.09 3.11 20.55
N TYR A 163 12.42 3.10 20.66
CA TYR A 163 13.10 2.74 21.89
C TYR A 163 12.71 3.68 23.04
N TYR A 164 12.72 4.99 22.80
CA TYR A 164 12.35 6.00 23.78
C TYR A 164 10.89 5.85 24.25
N MET A 165 9.94 5.77 23.33
CA MET A 165 8.52 5.71 23.67
C MET A 165 8.13 4.39 24.34
N THR A 166 8.71 3.27 23.91
CA THR A 166 8.21 1.94 24.29
C THR A 166 8.96 1.34 25.47
N ILE A 167 10.26 1.58 25.58
CA ILE A 167 11.10 0.96 26.63
C ILE A 167 11.30 1.91 27.82
N ILE A 168 11.60 3.19 27.58
CA ILE A 168 11.90 4.16 28.65
C ILE A 168 10.61 4.62 29.34
N LYS A 169 9.57 4.98 28.56
CA LYS A 169 8.31 5.49 29.11
C LYS A 169 7.51 4.41 29.86
N GLN A 170 7.55 3.15 29.42
CA GLN A 170 6.88 2.04 30.12
C GLN A 170 7.54 1.68 31.46
N LYS A 171 8.87 1.78 31.58
CA LYS A 171 9.56 1.61 32.86
C LYS A 171 9.17 2.73 33.84
N THR A 172 9.20 3.97 33.38
CA THR A 172 8.91 5.16 34.20
C THR A 172 7.47 5.14 34.75
N LEU A 173 6.48 4.74 33.94
CA LEU A 173 5.07 4.66 34.35
C LEU A 173 4.74 3.49 35.31
N ARG A 174 5.64 2.52 35.48
CA ARG A 174 5.47 1.41 36.45
C ARG A 174 6.14 1.66 37.80
N THR A 175 6.98 2.69 37.90
CA THR A 175 7.71 3.07 39.12
C THR A 175 7.08 4.24 39.89
N THR A 176 5.93 4.73 39.43
CA THR A 176 5.06 5.68 40.14
C THR A 176 3.78 4.96 40.50
#